data_AF-A0A0B7HAD2-F1
#
_entry.id   AF-A0A0B7HAD2-F1
#
_cell.length_a   1.000
_cell.length_b   1.000
_cell.length_c   1.000
_cell.angle_alpha   90.00
_cell.angle_beta   90.00
_cell.angle_gamma   90.00
#
_symmetry.space_group_name_H-M   'P 1'
#
loop_
_entity.id
_entity.type
_entity.pdbx_description
1 polymer ?
#
loop_
_entity_poly.entity_id
_entity_poly.type
_entity_poly.pdbx_seq_one_letter_code
_entity_poly.pdbx_strand_id
1 'polypeptide(L)'
;MNTHFLKEIENKLNITFPESYKKLMSEFESFCVLEYREKEIDIRNINRLSSSIDTKSDLQEWQYLQQWTQDNTHKQPKPELVKRNDSSETLPRERVANGFLFADGSDGVRLYFDIQDNMSVWKYWLDEGSVGKIADCFDELLSKSEIVEQE
;
A
#
# COMPACT_ATOMS: atom_id res chain seq x y z
N MET A 1 7.00 18.31 -11.32
CA MET A 1 6.40 17.38 -12.31
C MET A 1 5.87 16.09 -11.66
N ASN A 2 6.16 15.82 -10.38
CA ASN A 2 5.87 14.56 -9.68
C ASN A 2 4.47 14.43 -9.02
N THR A 3 3.40 15.06 -9.51
CA THR A 3 2.06 14.84 -8.90
C THR A 3 0.96 14.51 -9.91
N HIS A 4 1.29 14.48 -11.20
CA HIS A 4 0.33 14.14 -12.25
C HIS A 4 -0.23 12.73 -12.07
N PHE A 5 0.65 11.76 -11.83
CA PHE A 5 0.28 10.36 -11.62
C PHE A 5 -0.74 10.19 -10.48
N LEU A 6 -0.49 10.80 -9.31
CA LEU A 6 -1.42 10.69 -8.18
C LEU A 6 -2.79 11.28 -8.52
N LYS A 7 -2.82 12.40 -9.24
CA LYS A 7 -4.08 13.01 -9.71
C LYS A 7 -4.82 12.14 -10.73
N GLU A 8 -4.10 11.44 -11.62
CA GLU A 8 -4.72 10.47 -12.53
C GLU A 8 -5.37 9.32 -11.76
N ILE A 9 -4.70 8.81 -10.73
CA ILE A 9 -5.26 7.75 -9.87
C ILE A 9 -6.46 8.24 -9.06
N GLU A 10 -6.40 9.45 -8.47
CA GLU A 10 -7.53 10.08 -7.78
C GLU A 10 -8.77 10.13 -8.70
N ASN A 11 -8.60 10.57 -9.94
CA ASN A 11 -9.69 10.61 -10.92
C ASN A 11 -10.16 9.21 -11.33
N LYS A 12 -9.23 8.28 -11.56
CA LYS A 12 -9.53 6.90 -12.01
C LYS A 12 -10.35 6.13 -10.96
N LEU A 13 -10.01 6.29 -9.69
CA LEU A 13 -10.61 5.55 -8.58
C LEU A 13 -11.68 6.36 -7.84
N ASN A 14 -11.86 7.64 -8.19
CA ASN A 14 -12.73 8.58 -7.48
C ASN A 14 -12.39 8.67 -5.98
N ILE A 15 -11.10 8.85 -5.67
CA ILE A 15 -10.56 8.99 -4.31
C ILE A 15 -9.80 10.30 -4.15
N THR A 16 -9.35 10.60 -2.94
CA THR A 16 -8.42 11.68 -2.66
C THR A 16 -7.29 11.15 -1.79
N PHE A 17 -6.05 11.30 -2.23
CA PHE A 17 -4.90 10.93 -1.41
C PHE A 17 -4.72 11.95 -0.27
N PRO A 18 -4.23 11.50 0.91
CA PRO A 18 -3.85 12.42 1.98
C PRO A 18 -2.87 13.48 1.48
N GLU A 19 -3.07 14.74 1.87
CA GLU A 19 -2.18 15.85 1.46
C GLU A 19 -0.75 15.64 1.93
N SER A 20 -0.56 15.05 3.11
CA SER A 20 0.76 14.67 3.62
C SER A 20 1.44 13.60 2.78
N TYR A 21 0.70 12.64 2.23
CA TYR A 21 1.24 11.67 1.28
C TYR A 21 1.68 12.37 -0.01
N LYS A 22 0.81 13.22 -0.58
CA LYS A 22 1.17 13.98 -1.80
C LYS A 22 2.38 14.89 -1.57
N LYS A 23 2.49 15.50 -0.40
CA LYS A 23 3.64 16.31 0.00
C LYS A 23 4.91 15.46 0.09
N LEU A 24 4.87 14.34 0.81
CA LEU A 24 6.02 13.44 0.93
C LEU A 24 6.50 12.97 -0.45
N MET A 25 5.58 12.56 -1.33
CA MET A 25 5.89 12.13 -2.70
C MET A 25 6.51 13.22 -3.58
N SER A 26 6.46 14.49 -3.15
CA SER A 26 7.11 15.61 -3.84
C SER A 26 8.49 15.98 -3.26
N GLU A 27 8.88 15.37 -2.14
CA GLU A 27 10.12 15.69 -1.40
C GLU A 27 11.30 14.77 -1.75
N PHE A 28 11.07 13.70 -2.52
CA PHE A 28 12.10 12.76 -2.98
C PHE A 28 11.83 12.28 -4.41
N GLU A 29 12.86 11.80 -5.10
CA GLU A 29 12.75 11.26 -6.47
C GLU A 29 13.10 9.77 -6.53
N SER A 30 14.10 9.34 -5.76
CA SER A 30 14.69 8.01 -5.82
C SER A 30 14.18 7.12 -4.70
N PHE A 31 14.40 7.50 -3.44
CA PHE A 31 13.98 6.69 -2.30
C PHE A 31 13.61 7.56 -1.10
N CYS A 32 12.77 7.02 -0.22
CA CYS A 32 12.44 7.61 1.06
C CYS A 32 12.14 6.48 2.04
N VAL A 33 12.92 6.41 3.13
CA VAL A 33 12.78 5.40 4.16
C VAL A 33 12.28 6.06 5.44
N LEU A 34 11.16 5.55 5.94
CA LEU A 34 10.62 5.90 7.25
C LEU A 34 10.97 4.81 8.26
N GLU A 35 11.32 5.19 9.48
CA GLU A 35 11.33 4.27 10.62
C GLU A 35 10.01 4.37 11.38
N TYR A 36 9.27 3.25 11.49
CA TYR A 36 8.02 3.14 12.25
C TYR A 36 8.09 1.94 13.19
N ARG A 37 8.09 2.21 14.51
CA ARG A 37 8.21 1.18 15.56
C ARG A 37 9.43 0.26 15.35
N GLU A 38 10.62 0.87 15.21
CA GLU A 38 11.90 0.17 15.02
C GLU A 38 11.96 -0.69 13.74
N LYS A 39 11.11 -0.39 12.76
CA LYS A 39 11.08 -1.08 11.46
C LYS A 39 11.08 -0.07 10.32
N GLU A 40 11.86 -0.36 9.30
CA GLU A 40 11.91 0.44 8.08
C GLU A 40 10.68 0.22 7.20
N ILE A 41 10.21 1.31 6.60
CA ILE A 41 9.19 1.39 5.57
C ILE A 41 9.81 2.16 4.40
N ASP A 42 10.06 1.48 3.30
CA ASP A 42 10.55 2.07 2.04
C ASP A 42 9.35 2.55 1.20
N ILE A 43 9.20 3.87 1.09
CA ILE A 43 8.16 4.51 0.29
C ILE A 43 8.50 4.37 -1.18
N ARG A 44 7.59 3.75 -1.93
CA ARG A 44 7.77 3.58 -3.37
C ARG A 44 7.62 4.93 -4.07
N ASN A 45 8.68 5.36 -4.76
CA ASN A 45 8.64 6.54 -5.62
C ASN A 45 7.62 6.38 -6.77
N ILE A 46 7.31 7.48 -7.46
CA ILE A 46 6.30 7.50 -8.53
C ILE A 46 6.70 6.67 -9.74
N ASN A 47 7.99 6.65 -10.09
CA ASN A 47 8.49 5.86 -11.23
C ASN A 47 8.22 4.37 -10.99
N ARG A 48 8.45 3.89 -9.76
CA ARG A 48 8.17 2.53 -9.35
C ARG A 48 6.67 2.27 -9.31
N LEU A 49 5.88 3.13 -8.68
CA LEU A 49 4.42 2.96 -8.61
C LEU A 49 3.74 2.87 -9.97
N SER A 50 4.21 3.67 -10.93
CA SER A 50 3.64 3.74 -12.29
C SER A 50 4.19 2.68 -13.25
N SER A 51 5.24 1.95 -12.86
CA SER A 51 5.84 0.90 -13.67
C SER A 51 4.90 -0.29 -13.85
N SER A 52 4.91 -0.89 -15.04
CA SER A 52 4.15 -2.11 -15.34
C SER A 52 4.70 -3.32 -14.60
N ILE A 53 3.81 -4.17 -14.10
CA ILE A 53 4.16 -5.41 -13.40
C ILE A 53 4.68 -6.48 -14.37
N ASP A 54 4.10 -6.54 -15.58
CA ASP A 54 4.55 -7.40 -16.67
C ASP A 54 4.30 -6.68 -18.00
N THR A 55 5.12 -6.99 -18.99
CA THR A 55 4.99 -6.60 -20.40
C THR A 55 3.67 -7.02 -21.06
N LYS A 56 2.91 -7.95 -20.45
CA LYS A 56 1.65 -8.48 -20.98
C LYS A 56 0.42 -8.03 -20.21
N SER A 57 0.59 -7.31 -19.10
CA SER A 57 -0.49 -6.88 -18.22
C SER A 57 -0.51 -5.36 -18.13
N ASP A 58 -1.68 -4.75 -18.22
CA ASP A 58 -1.87 -3.31 -18.01
C ASP A 58 -1.78 -2.92 -16.52
N LEU A 59 -1.45 -3.87 -15.64
CA LEU A 59 -1.31 -3.61 -14.21
C LEU A 59 0.00 -2.89 -13.91
N GLN A 60 -0.13 -1.80 -13.15
CA GLN A 60 0.99 -1.05 -12.60
C GLN A 60 1.32 -1.53 -11.19
N GLU A 61 2.53 -1.26 -10.69
CA GLU A 61 2.99 -1.76 -9.40
C GLU A 61 2.07 -1.42 -8.23
N TRP A 62 1.43 -0.24 -8.24
CA TRP A 62 0.47 0.12 -7.19
C TRP A 62 -0.72 -0.87 -7.07
N GLN A 63 -0.97 -1.69 -8.10
CA GLN A 63 -2.05 -2.67 -8.20
C GLN A 63 -1.64 -4.10 -7.83
N TYR A 64 -0.42 -4.34 -7.34
CA TYR A 64 0.09 -5.70 -7.07
C TYR A 64 -0.80 -6.55 -6.15
N LEU A 65 -1.58 -5.92 -5.27
CA LEU A 65 -2.55 -6.61 -4.41
C LEU A 65 -3.57 -7.44 -5.20
N GLN A 66 -3.92 -7.05 -6.43
CA GLN A 66 -4.81 -7.83 -7.29
C GLN A 66 -4.24 -9.22 -7.59
N GLN A 67 -2.93 -9.29 -7.84
CA GLN A 67 -2.23 -10.55 -8.10
C GLN A 67 -2.01 -11.33 -6.79
N TRP A 68 -1.46 -10.68 -5.75
CA TRP A 68 -1.08 -11.38 -4.53
C TRP A 68 -2.27 -11.98 -3.78
N THR A 69 -3.41 -11.29 -3.77
CA THR A 69 -4.63 -11.82 -3.15
C THR A 69 -5.17 -13.03 -3.92
N GLN A 70 -5.01 -13.06 -5.26
CA GLN A 70 -5.36 -14.21 -6.07
C GLN A 70 -4.42 -15.39 -5.76
N ASP A 71 -3.12 -15.16 -5.73
CA ASP A 71 -2.12 -16.20 -5.49
C ASP A 71 -2.28 -16.86 -4.11
N ASN A 72 -2.64 -16.07 -3.10
CA ASN A 72 -2.79 -16.55 -1.72
C ASN A 72 -4.20 -17.05 -1.37
N THR A 73 -5.13 -17.13 -2.34
CA THR A 73 -6.52 -17.58 -2.13
C THR A 73 -6.60 -18.92 -1.39
N HIS A 74 -5.71 -19.86 -1.71
CA HIS A 74 -5.68 -21.21 -1.11
C HIS A 74 -5.25 -21.24 0.37
N LYS A 75 -4.69 -20.14 0.90
CA LYS A 75 -4.27 -20.00 2.30
C LYS A 75 -5.35 -19.34 3.17
N GLN A 76 -6.40 -18.81 2.54
CA GLN A 76 -7.47 -18.09 3.21
C GLN A 76 -8.57 -19.04 3.71
N PRO A 77 -9.43 -18.60 4.67
CA PRO A 77 -10.53 -19.42 5.19
C PRO A 77 -11.54 -19.79 4.10
N LYS A 78 -11.76 -18.85 3.17
CA LYS A 78 -12.61 -18.99 2.00
C LYS A 78 -12.04 -18.16 0.84
N PRO A 79 -12.30 -18.53 -0.43
CA PRO A 79 -11.74 -17.83 -1.58
C PRO A 79 -12.07 -16.33 -1.68
N GLU A 80 -13.19 -15.92 -1.11
CA GLU A 80 -13.70 -14.54 -1.11
C GLU A 80 -13.26 -13.72 0.11
N LEU A 81 -12.52 -14.30 1.06
CA LEU A 81 -12.12 -13.68 2.32
C LEU A 81 -10.60 -13.62 2.47
N VAL A 82 -10.13 -12.65 3.24
CA VAL A 82 -8.74 -12.50 3.67
C VAL A 82 -8.71 -12.42 5.20
N LYS A 83 -7.82 -13.18 5.85
CA LYS A 83 -7.62 -13.14 7.30
C LYS A 83 -6.98 -11.83 7.72
N ARG A 84 -7.41 -11.34 8.89
CA ARG A 84 -6.72 -10.27 9.60
C ARG A 84 -5.78 -10.84 10.64
N ASN A 85 -4.59 -10.25 10.76
CA ASN A 85 -3.61 -10.58 11.81
C ASN A 85 -3.74 -9.65 13.02
N ASP A 86 -4.36 -8.49 12.85
CA ASP A 86 -4.62 -7.51 13.91
C ASP A 86 -5.94 -7.76 14.65
N SER A 87 -6.79 -8.68 14.18
CA SER A 87 -8.09 -9.00 14.78
C SER A 87 -8.55 -10.41 14.39
N SER A 88 -9.63 -10.90 15.02
CA SER A 88 -10.28 -12.17 14.64
C SER A 88 -11.22 -12.06 13.42
N GLU A 89 -11.34 -10.88 12.81
CA GLU A 89 -12.24 -10.64 11.69
C GLU A 89 -11.60 -11.03 10.33
N THR A 90 -12.40 -10.96 9.27
CA THR A 90 -11.94 -11.12 7.89
C THR A 90 -12.37 -9.93 7.05
N LEU A 91 -11.67 -9.70 5.93
CA LEU A 91 -12.07 -8.74 4.92
C LEU A 91 -12.48 -9.45 3.62
N PRO A 92 -13.39 -8.87 2.83
CA PRO A 92 -13.60 -9.31 1.45
C PRO A 92 -12.28 -9.22 0.67
N ARG A 93 -11.92 -10.28 -0.06
CA ARG A 93 -10.70 -10.33 -0.88
C ARG A 93 -10.66 -9.19 -1.90
N GLU A 94 -11.81 -8.88 -2.51
CA GLU A 94 -11.94 -7.79 -3.48
C GLU A 94 -11.59 -6.42 -2.88
N ARG A 95 -11.96 -6.17 -1.62
CA ARG A 95 -11.58 -4.94 -0.91
C ARG A 95 -10.06 -4.83 -0.78
N VAL A 96 -9.39 -5.92 -0.39
CA VAL A 96 -7.92 -5.96 -0.30
C VAL A 96 -7.27 -5.81 -1.67
N ALA A 97 -7.78 -6.52 -2.69
CA ALA A 97 -7.27 -6.46 -4.06
C ALA A 97 -7.32 -5.06 -4.67
N ASN A 98 -8.30 -4.24 -4.26
CA ASN A 98 -8.47 -2.86 -4.71
C ASN A 98 -7.64 -1.85 -3.90
N GLY A 99 -6.86 -2.28 -2.92
CA GLY A 99 -5.96 -1.41 -2.16
C GLY A 99 -4.88 -0.77 -3.04
N PHE A 100 -4.40 0.40 -2.63
CA PHE A 100 -3.31 1.10 -3.32
C PHE A 100 -1.98 0.83 -2.61
N LEU A 101 -1.10 0.02 -3.21
CA LEU A 101 0.23 -0.26 -2.67
C LEU A 101 1.11 0.99 -2.75
N PHE A 102 1.70 1.42 -1.63
CA PHE A 102 2.53 2.63 -1.58
C PHE A 102 3.92 2.42 -0.98
N ALA A 103 4.14 1.34 -0.23
CA ALA A 103 5.43 1.11 0.43
C ALA A 103 5.75 -0.37 0.66
N ASP A 104 7.03 -0.65 0.86
CA ASP A 104 7.54 -1.95 1.29
C ASP A 104 7.93 -1.88 2.76
N GLY A 105 7.62 -2.92 3.53
CA GLY A 105 8.10 -3.08 4.89
C GLY A 105 9.10 -4.23 5.02
N SER A 106 9.66 -4.40 6.21
CA SER A 106 10.52 -5.54 6.54
C SER A 106 9.80 -6.89 6.38
N ASP A 107 10.57 -7.97 6.21
CA ASP A 107 10.09 -9.37 6.31
C ASP A 107 8.93 -9.72 5.37
N GLY A 108 9.01 -9.30 4.11
CA GLY A 108 7.99 -9.63 3.11
C GLY A 108 6.65 -8.93 3.34
N VAL A 109 6.65 -7.82 4.10
CA VAL A 109 5.45 -6.99 4.31
C VAL A 109 5.35 -5.93 3.20
N ARG A 110 4.12 -5.64 2.81
CA ARG A 110 3.76 -4.57 1.87
C ARG A 110 2.74 -3.65 2.52
N LEU A 111 2.83 -2.35 2.29
CA LEU A 111 1.93 -1.38 2.89
C LEU A 111 1.05 -0.73 1.84
N TYR A 112 -0.24 -0.67 2.13
CA TYR A 112 -1.23 -0.16 1.20
C TYR A 112 -2.26 0.73 1.88
N PHE A 113 -2.88 1.60 1.08
CA PHE A 113 -4.07 2.34 1.49
C PHE A 113 -5.32 1.52 1.18
N ASP A 114 -6.18 1.36 2.20
CA ASP A 114 -7.52 0.86 1.98
C ASP A 114 -8.41 1.99 1.45
N ILE A 115 -8.66 1.95 0.13
CA ILE A 115 -9.43 2.97 -0.57
C ILE A 115 -10.92 3.00 -0.17
N GLN A 116 -11.43 1.92 0.45
CA GLN A 116 -12.80 1.84 0.93
C GLN A 116 -12.95 2.28 2.39
N ASP A 117 -11.85 2.49 3.11
CA ASP A 117 -11.79 2.91 4.51
C ASP A 117 -11.00 4.20 4.67
N ASN A 118 -11.41 5.24 3.93
CA ASN A 118 -10.88 6.59 4.04
C ASN A 118 -9.34 6.67 3.99
N MET A 119 -8.71 5.86 3.12
CA MET A 119 -7.25 5.80 2.94
C MET A 119 -6.49 5.42 4.23
N SER A 120 -7.08 4.55 5.05
CA SER A 120 -6.37 3.98 6.20
C SER A 120 -5.19 3.10 5.77
N VAL A 121 -4.20 2.93 6.64
CA VAL A 121 -2.94 2.26 6.31
C VAL A 121 -2.94 0.83 6.82
N TRP A 122 -2.64 -0.10 5.92
CA TRP A 122 -2.64 -1.53 6.19
C TRP A 122 -1.35 -2.19 5.76
N LYS A 123 -1.02 -3.28 6.43
CA LYS A 123 0.02 -4.24 6.04
C LYS A 123 -0.63 -5.41 5.29
N TYR A 124 0.10 -5.94 4.33
CA TYR A 124 -0.15 -7.21 3.65
C TYR A 124 1.10 -8.10 3.82
N TRP A 125 0.93 -9.31 4.35
CA TRP A 125 2.01 -10.28 4.52
C TRP A 125 2.08 -11.21 3.32
N LEU A 126 3.15 -11.17 2.53
CA LEU A 126 3.26 -11.94 1.28
C LEU A 126 3.22 -13.46 1.49
N ASP A 127 3.77 -13.94 2.61
CA ASP A 127 3.92 -15.38 2.87
C ASP A 127 2.60 -16.11 3.12
N GLU A 128 1.62 -15.44 3.74
CA GLU A 128 0.33 -16.04 4.10
C GLU A 128 -0.88 -15.30 3.49
N GLY A 129 -0.66 -14.11 2.93
CA GLY A 129 -1.69 -13.28 2.32
C GLY A 129 -2.68 -12.65 3.30
N SER A 130 -2.32 -12.56 4.59
CA SER A 130 -3.12 -11.88 5.62
C SER A 130 -2.90 -10.36 5.56
N VAL A 131 -3.78 -9.63 6.24
CA VAL A 131 -3.71 -8.16 6.33
C VAL A 131 -3.88 -7.66 7.75
N GLY A 132 -3.54 -6.40 8.00
CA GLY A 132 -3.71 -5.80 9.32
C GLY A 132 -3.57 -4.29 9.30
N LYS A 133 -4.48 -3.60 10.00
CA LYS A 133 -4.51 -2.14 10.06
C LYS A 133 -3.43 -1.65 11.00
N ILE A 134 -2.70 -0.61 10.60
CA ILE A 134 -1.61 -0.03 11.42
C ILE A 134 -1.79 1.45 11.75
N ALA A 135 -2.64 2.16 11.00
CA ALA A 135 -3.02 3.54 11.24
C ALA A 135 -4.38 3.83 10.60
N ASP A 136 -5.16 4.74 11.19
CA ASP A 136 -6.45 5.20 10.65
C ASP A 136 -6.28 6.13 9.44
N CYS A 137 -5.13 6.78 9.31
CA CYS A 137 -4.76 7.58 8.15
C CYS A 137 -3.24 7.72 7.99
N PHE A 138 -2.78 8.28 6.87
CA PHE A 138 -1.36 8.49 6.62
C PHE A 138 -0.71 9.50 7.58
N ASP A 139 -1.45 10.53 8.01
CA ASP A 139 -0.94 11.53 8.97
C ASP A 139 -0.58 10.88 10.31
N GLU A 140 -1.39 9.91 10.75
CA GLU A 140 -1.10 9.16 11.97
C GLU A 140 0.18 8.32 11.81
N LEU A 141 0.36 7.65 10.67
CA LEU A 141 1.59 6.91 10.37
C LEU A 141 2.81 7.85 10.43
N LEU A 142 2.76 8.98 9.73
CA LEU A 142 3.84 9.95 9.69
C LEU A 142 4.15 10.55 11.07
N SER A 143 3.12 10.86 11.87
CA SER A 143 3.31 11.42 13.22
C SER A 143 4.06 10.47 14.19
N LYS A 144 4.09 9.18 13.85
CA LYS A 144 4.73 8.11 14.63
C LYS A 144 5.96 7.53 13.92
N SER A 145 6.42 8.19 12.85
CA SER A 145 7.56 7.75 12.06
C SER A 145 8.59 8.87 11.94
N GLU A 146 9.83 8.49 11.66
CA GLU A 146 10.92 9.42 11.36
C GLU A 146 11.46 9.13 9.96
N ILE A 147 11.74 10.16 9.16
CA ILE A 147 12.45 9.98 7.90
C ILE A 147 13.92 9.75 8.23
N VAL A 148 14.43 8.56 7.93
CA VAL A 148 15.81 8.17 8.25
C VAL A 148 16.74 8.27 7.03
N GLU A 149 16.20 8.16 5.82
CA GLU A 149 16.96 8.29 4.58
C GLU A 149 16.06 8.81 3.45
N GLN A 150 16.54 9.74 2.62
CA GLN A 150 15.82 10.17 1.41
C GLN A 150 16.77 10.79 0.36
N GLU A 151 16.45 10.59 -0.93
CA GLU A 151 17.09 11.23 -2.10
C GLU A 151 16.07 11.61 -3.18
#